data_AF-A0A0Q9TT46-F1
#
_entry.id   AF-A0A0Q9TT46-F1
#
_cell.length_a   1.000
_cell.length_b   1.000
_cell.length_c   1.000
_cell.angle_alpha   90.00
_cell.angle_beta   90.00
_cell.angle_gamma   90.00
#
_symmetry.space_group_name_H-M   'P 1'
#
loop_
_entity.id
_entity.type
_entity.pdbx_description
1 polymer ?
#
loop_
_entity_poly.entity_id
_entity_poly.type
_entity_poly.pdbx_seq_one_letter_code
_entity_poly.pdbx_strand_id
1 'polypeptide(L)' 'MPVGPQDRFGRTPLFVAIMRVGDQGGEVVRLLLAAGADPDLQNFSHNSARSVAEKTTNFDLLRFFRPD' A
#
# COMPACT_ATOMS: atom_id res chain seq x y z
N MET A 1 -10.91 8.33 12.58
CA MET A 1 -9.99 9.25 11.88
C MET A 1 -8.94 8.39 11.21
N PRO A 2 -8.72 8.46 9.89
CA PRO A 2 -7.70 7.63 9.24
C PRO A 2 -6.31 8.14 9.65
N VAL A 3 -5.46 7.24 10.15
CA VAL A 3 -4.25 7.59 10.94
C VAL A 3 -2.94 7.61 10.13
N GLY A 4 -2.96 8.11 8.90
CA GLY A 4 -1.75 8.22 8.07
C GLY A 4 -1.70 9.49 7.22
N PRO A 5 -0.53 10.14 7.05
CA PRO A 5 -0.40 11.30 6.18
C PRO A 5 -0.76 10.92 4.74
N GLN A 6 -1.56 11.74 4.08
CA GLN A 6 -1.91 11.60 2.67
C GLN A 6 -1.28 12.75 1.87
N ASP A 7 -0.81 12.45 0.66
CA ASP A 7 -0.38 13.49 -0.26
C ASP A 7 -1.58 14.25 -0.88
N ARG A 8 -1.30 15.19 -1.79
CA ARG A 8 -2.33 15.99 -2.48
C ARG A 8 -3.37 15.19 -3.28
N PHE A 9 -3.14 13.89 -3.47
CA PHE A 9 -4.03 12.98 -4.19
C PHE A 9 -4.74 11.99 -3.26
N GLY A 10 -4.58 12.12 -1.94
CA GLY A 10 -5.11 11.17 -0.97
C GLY A 10 -4.27 9.89 -0.84
N ARG A 11 -3.07 9.84 -1.42
CA ARG A 11 -2.24 8.62 -1.38
C ARG A 11 -1.46 8.55 -0.08
N THR A 12 -1.52 7.40 0.59
CA THR A 12 -0.69 7.11 1.75
C THR A 12 0.74 6.72 1.32
N PRO A 13 1.73 6.78 2.24
CA PRO A 13 3.07 6.22 1.98
C PRO A 13 3.00 4.76 1.51
N LEU A 14 2.10 3.96 2.09
CA LEU A 14 1.90 2.56 1.73
C LEU A 14 1.35 2.42 0.30
N PHE A 15 0.40 3.27 -0.10
CA PHE A 15 -0.11 3.30 -1.47
C PHE A 15 1.02 3.59 -2.47
N VAL A 16 1.86 4.59 -2.18
CA VAL A 16 2.98 4.95 -3.06
C VAL A 16 4.03 3.83 -3.12
N ALA A 17 4.29 3.16 -1.99
CA ALA A 17 5.20 2.02 -1.94
C ALA A 17 4.73 0.87 -2.82
N ILE A 18 3.44 0.49 -2.73
CA ILE A 18 2.84 -0.55 -3.60
C ILE A 18 2.92 -0.15 -5.09
N MET A 19 2.59 1.09 -5.43
CA MET A 19 2.65 1.58 -6.82
C MET A 19 4.06 1.59 -7.42
N ARG A 20 5.10 1.60 -6.58
CA ARG A 20 6.52 1.68 -7.00
C ARG A 20 7.30 0.42 -6.63
N VAL A 21 6.62 -0.64 -6.20
CA VAL A 21 7.28 -1.83 -5.70
C VAL A 21 7.94 -2.55 -6.89
N GLY A 22 9.25 -2.39 -7.01
CA GLY A 22 10.10 -3.26 -7.83
C GLY A 22 10.69 -4.38 -6.97
N ASP A 23 11.73 -5.06 -7.48
CA ASP A 23 12.39 -6.18 -6.79
C ASP A 23 12.87 -5.85 -5.36
N GLN A 24 13.16 -4.57 -5.06
CA GLN A 24 13.63 -4.10 -3.76
C GLN A 24 12.58 -3.33 -2.94
N GLY A 25 11.34 -3.17 -3.44
CA GLY A 25 10.31 -2.36 -2.78
C GLY A 25 9.61 -3.05 -1.59
N GLY A 26 9.80 -4.36 -1.44
CA GLY A 26 9.08 -5.15 -0.44
C GLY A 26 9.41 -4.80 1.01
N GLU A 27 10.63 -4.33 1.28
CA GLU A 27 11.04 -3.97 2.64
C GLU A 27 10.33 -2.72 3.14
N VAL A 28 10.14 -1.73 2.26
CA VAL A 28 9.40 -0.50 2.59
C VAL A 28 7.94 -0.82 2.89
N VAL A 29 7.32 -1.74 2.13
CA VAL A 29 5.94 -2.19 2.38
C VAL A 29 5.83 -2.84 3.75
N ARG A 30 6.76 -3.74 4.11
CA ARG A 30 6.79 -4.40 5.43
C ARG A 30 6.96 -3.39 6.57
N LEU A 31 7.90 -2.44 6.45
CA LEU A 31 8.13 -1.42 7.46
C LEU A 31 6.90 -0.53 7.69
N LEU A 32 6.22 -0.12 6.62
CA LEU A 32 5.01 0.69 6.73
C LEU A 32 3.86 -0.07 7.37
N LEU A 33 3.67 -1.34 7.01
CA LEU A 33 2.66 -2.21 7.64
C LEU A 33 2.96 -2.45 9.13
N ALA A 34 4.22 -2.72 9.48
CA ALA A 34 4.66 -2.86 10.86
C ALA A 34 4.47 -1.58 11.68
N ALA A 35 4.56 -0.41 11.03
CA ALA A 35 4.25 0.89 11.63
C ALA A 35 2.75 1.19 11.74
N GLY A 36 1.87 0.26 11.34
CA GLY A 36 0.42 0.40 11.43
C GLY A 36 -0.22 1.16 10.25
N ALA A 37 0.46 1.25 9.10
CA ALA A 37 -0.14 1.83 7.91
C ALA A 37 -1.38 1.03 7.47
N ASP A 38 -2.49 1.72 7.26
CA ASP A 38 -3.75 1.14 6.82
C ASP A 38 -3.71 0.83 5.30
N PRO A 39 -3.74 -0.45 4.87
CA PRO A 39 -3.73 -0.83 3.47
C PRO A 39 -5.06 -0.57 2.75
N ASP A 40 -6.13 -0.37 3.51
CA ASP A 40 -7.51 -0.22 3.03
C ASP A 40 -7.93 1.25 2.94
N LEU A 41 -7.11 2.17 3.44
CA LEU A 41 -7.31 3.61 3.29
C LEU A 41 -7.27 4.03 1.82
N GLN A 42 -8.36 4.66 1.37
CA GLN A 42 -8.56 5.05 -0.01
C GLN A 42 -8.03 6.46 -0.31
N ASN A 43 -7.49 6.61 -1.52
CA ASN A 43 -7.18 7.91 -2.11
C ASN A 43 -8.43 8.59 -2.68
N PHE A 44 -8.29 9.80 -3.25
CA PHE A 44 -9.42 10.55 -3.83
C PHE A 44 -10.04 9.90 -5.08
N SER A 45 -9.41 8.86 -5.62
CA SER A 45 -9.93 8.04 -6.72
C SER A 45 -10.50 6.70 -6.23
N HIS A 46 -10.79 6.57 -4.93
CA HIS A 46 -11.33 5.36 -4.31
C HIS A 46 -10.44 4.12 -4.42
N ASN A 47 -9.13 4.29 -4.64
CA ASN A 47 -8.17 3.19 -4.65
C ASN A 47 -7.41 3.15 -3.32
N SER A 48 -7.31 1.96 -2.73
CA SER A 48 -6.45 1.66 -1.59
C SER A 48 -5.18 0.94 -2.03
N ALA A 49 -4.18 0.84 -1.14
CA ALA A 49 -2.97 0.08 -1.40
C ALA A 49 -3.28 -1.40 -1.71
N ARG A 50 -4.23 -1.99 -0.97
CA ARG A 50 -4.72 -3.36 -1.22
C ARG A 50 -5.36 -3.47 -2.61
N SER A 51 -6.28 -2.58 -2.97
CA SER A 51 -6.99 -2.64 -4.26
C SER A 51 -6.06 -2.52 -5.47
N VAL A 52 -4.97 -1.76 -5.34
CA VAL A 52 -3.95 -1.63 -6.39
C VAL A 52 -3.10 -2.90 -6.47
N ALA A 53 -2.73 -3.47 -5.33
CA ALA A 53 -2.01 -4.75 -5.28
C ALA A 53 -2.82 -5.89 -5.92
N GLU A 54 -4.14 -5.94 -5.70
CA GLU A 54 -5.06 -6.91 -6.34
C GLU A 54 -5.10 -6.76 -7.86
N LYS A 55 -5.06 -5.52 -8.37
CA LYS A 55 -5.07 -5.23 -9.81
C LYS A 55 -3.72 -5.47 -10.48
N THR A 56 -2.64 -5.60 -9.71
CA THR A 56 -1.28 -5.73 -10.24
C THR A 56 -0.97 -7.20 -10.51
N THR A 57 -1.21 -7.66 -11.74
CA THR A 57 -1.08 -9.07 -12.15
C THR A 57 0.36 -9.59 -12.24
N ASN A 58 1.35 -8.70 -12.27
CA ASN A 58 2.75 -9.06 -12.56
C ASN A 58 3.58 -9.42 -11.33
N PHE A 59 3.09 -9.13 -10.12
CA PHE A 59 3.81 -9.41 -8.87
C PHE A 59 2.82 -9.86 -7.80
N ASP A 60 3.15 -10.87 -7.01
CA ASP A 60 2.34 -11.28 -5.86
C ASP A 60 2.50 -10.27 -4.71
N LEU A 61 1.90 -9.10 -4.88
CA LEU A 61 1.90 -8.02 -3.88
C LEU A 61 0.93 -8.31 -2.74
N LEU A 62 -0.01 -9.22 -2.95
CA LEU A 62 -0.95 -9.65 -1.92
C LEU A 62 -0.26 -10.40 -0.79
N ARG A 63 0.93 -10.98 -1.03
CA ARG A 63 1.74 -11.60 0.03
C ARG A 63 2.04 -10.67 1.21
N PHE A 64 2.06 -9.35 1.01
CA PHE A 64 2.32 -8.40 2.10
C PHE A 64 1.13 -8.21 3.04
N PHE A 65 -0.09 -8.59 2.61
CA PHE A 65 -1.32 -8.39 3.37
C PHE A 65 -1.89 -9.70 3.92
N ARG A 66 -1.25 -10.85 3.66
CA ARG A 66 -1.64 -12.12 4.24
C ARG A 66 -1.10 -12.19 5.67
N PRO A 67 -1.90 -12.59 6.66
CA PRO A 67 -1.36 -12.99 7.95
C PRO A 67 -0.46 -14.22 7.73
N ASP A 68 0.72 -14.22 8.36
CA ASP A 68 1.60 -15.39 8.44
C ASP A 68 0.91 -16.58 9.12
#